data_AF-A0A4V5PDB1-F1
#
_entry.id   AF-A0A4V5PDB1-F1
#
_cell.length_a   1.000
_cell.length_b   1.000
_cell.length_c   1.000
_cell.angle_alpha   90.00
_cell.angle_beta   90.00
_cell.angle_gamma   90.00
#
_symmetry.space_group_name_H-M   'P 1'
#
loop_
_entity.id
_entity.type
_entity.pdbx_description
1 polymer ?
#
loop_
_entity_poly.entity_id
_entity_poly.type
_entity_poly.pdbx_seq_one_letter_code
_entity_poly.pdbx_strand_id
1 'polypeptide(L)'
;MPIKRKMRNPAGYKTMEDSISKELFNQMHLRMQTRKAKKMKHLRSSTVEPVIGSLVNFNAMSKVNTKGIKLANKCMIMAAVAYNIKKLVKANAVKLKKNAAVAIKVHEYNVNSYWHDLNTFMKDILRINGVFWS
;
A
#
# COMPACT_ATOMS: atom_id res chain seq x y z
N MET A 1 3.11 50.77 -15.16
CA MET A 1 3.59 50.30 -13.83
C MET A 1 4.63 49.18 -13.97
N PRO A 2 5.86 49.38 -13.47
CA PRO A 2 7.05 48.56 -13.76
C PRO A 2 7.22 47.36 -12.80
N ILE A 3 6.15 46.58 -12.57
CA ILE A 3 6.18 45.46 -11.59
C ILE A 3 6.29 44.09 -12.27
N LYS A 4 5.85 43.96 -13.54
CA LYS A 4 5.81 42.68 -14.26
C LYS A 4 7.17 42.12 -14.71
N ARG A 5 8.25 42.91 -14.65
CA ARG A 5 9.58 42.51 -15.16
C ARG A 5 10.37 41.64 -14.19
N LYS A 6 10.10 41.74 -12.88
CA LYS A 6 10.87 41.02 -11.85
C LYS A 6 10.42 39.57 -11.59
N MET A 7 9.23 39.16 -12.07
CA MET A 7 8.62 37.84 -11.76
C MET A 7 8.74 36.82 -12.90
N ARG A 8 9.70 37.01 -13.82
CA ARG A 8 9.85 36.19 -15.03
C ARG A 8 11.21 35.50 -15.02
N ASN A 9 11.23 34.18 -14.85
CA ASN A 9 12.44 33.38 -15.11
C ASN A 9 12.75 33.37 -16.62
N PRO A 10 14.02 33.09 -17.03
CA PRO A 10 14.43 33.08 -18.44
C PRO A 10 13.56 32.19 -19.35
N ALA A 11 12.92 31.16 -18.79
CA ALA A 11 12.03 30.24 -19.48
C ALA A 11 10.56 30.71 -19.59
N GLY A 12 10.23 31.92 -19.14
CA GLY A 12 8.94 32.58 -19.42
C GLY A 12 7.78 32.26 -18.48
N TYR A 13 7.95 31.36 -17.51
CA TYR A 13 6.91 31.04 -16.53
C TYR A 13 6.98 31.98 -15.31
N LYS A 14 5.81 32.30 -14.73
CA LYS A 14 5.71 33.05 -13.48
C LYS A 14 5.94 32.11 -12.30
N THR A 15 7.09 32.19 -11.63
CA THR A 15 7.24 31.61 -10.29
C THR A 15 6.59 32.57 -9.30
N MET A 16 5.52 32.12 -8.62
CA MET A 16 4.95 32.87 -7.50
C MET A 16 5.97 32.78 -6.34
N GLU A 17 6.83 33.78 -6.23
CA GLU A 17 7.98 33.67 -5.32
C GLU A 17 7.64 33.92 -3.86
N ASP A 18 6.63 34.73 -3.54
CA ASP A 18 6.18 34.93 -2.15
C ASP A 18 4.69 35.29 -2.09
N SER A 19 3.83 34.28 -2.09
CA SER A 19 2.48 34.46 -1.54
C SER A 19 2.52 34.16 -0.05
N ILE A 20 1.70 34.84 0.75
CA ILE A 20 1.56 34.59 2.20
C ILE A 20 1.35 33.09 2.50
N SER A 21 0.73 32.36 1.55
CA SER A 21 0.42 30.94 1.65
C SER A 21 1.56 30.00 1.25
N LYS A 22 2.68 30.50 0.71
CA LYS A 22 3.79 29.66 0.21
C LYS A 22 4.48 28.88 1.33
N GLU A 23 4.68 29.54 2.47
CA GLU A 23 5.26 28.90 3.65
C GLU A 23 4.35 27.78 4.18
N LEU A 24 3.04 28.05 4.30
CA LEU A 24 2.04 27.04 4.67
C LEU A 24 2.01 25.86 3.69
N PHE A 25 2.13 26.14 2.39
CA PHE A 25 2.21 25.10 1.36
C PHE A 25 3.46 24.23 1.50
N ASN A 26 4.64 24.84 1.71
CA ASN A 26 5.90 24.11 1.88
C ASN A 26 5.87 23.23 3.13
N GLN A 27 5.35 23.75 4.25
CA GLN A 27 5.17 22.97 5.47
C GLN A 27 4.23 21.77 5.26
N MET A 28 3.11 21.98 4.57
CA MET A 28 2.20 20.89 4.19
C MET A 28 2.90 19.87 3.28
N HIS A 29 3.66 20.32 2.29
CA HIS A 29 4.38 19.46 1.34
C HIS A 29 5.38 18.56 2.08
N LEU A 30 6.19 19.13 2.96
CA LEU A 30 7.13 18.38 3.80
C LEU A 30 6.41 17.37 4.70
N ARG A 31 5.29 17.75 5.32
CA ARG A 31 4.45 16.83 6.12
C ARG A 31 3.94 15.66 5.28
N MET A 32 3.53 15.90 4.04
CA MET A 32 3.06 14.86 3.12
C MET A 32 4.15 13.88 2.67
N GLN A 33 5.43 14.28 2.67
CA GLN A 33 6.54 13.39 2.30
C GLN A 33 6.91 12.38 3.40
N THR A 34 6.47 12.62 4.64
CA THR A 34 6.76 11.74 5.77
C THR A 34 6.18 10.34 5.61
N ARG A 35 6.85 9.34 6.21
CA ARG A 35 6.36 7.94 6.22
C ARG A 35 4.97 7.82 6.85
N LYS A 36 4.69 8.60 7.90
CA LYS A 36 3.39 8.65 8.57
C LYS A 36 2.30 9.15 7.62
N ALA A 37 2.54 10.26 6.91
CA ALA A 37 1.57 10.79 5.96
C ALA A 37 1.32 9.82 4.79
N LYS A 38 2.37 9.18 4.26
CA LYS A 38 2.23 8.13 3.23
C LYS A 38 1.36 6.96 3.72
N LYS A 39 1.59 6.48 4.95
CA LYS A 39 0.79 5.41 5.58
C LYS A 39 -0.67 5.84 5.77
N MET A 40 -0.91 7.04 6.28
CA MET A 40 -2.26 7.57 6.50
C MET A 40 -3.02 7.81 5.19
N LYS A 41 -2.33 8.32 4.15
CA LYS A 41 -2.88 8.44 2.79
C LYS A 41 -3.32 7.08 2.26
N HIS A 42 -2.46 6.07 2.37
CA HIS A 42 -2.77 4.71 1.96
C HIS A 42 -3.97 4.15 2.72
N LEU A 43 -4.01 4.31 4.05
CA LEU A 43 -5.11 3.85 4.88
C LEU A 43 -6.44 4.54 4.50
N ARG A 44 -6.45 5.87 4.36
CA ARG A 44 -7.63 6.63 3.96
C ARG A 44 -8.14 6.23 2.57
N SER A 45 -7.24 5.97 1.62
CA SER A 45 -7.59 5.43 0.29
C SER A 45 -7.98 3.94 0.30
N SER A 46 -7.69 3.24 1.39
CA SER A 46 -8.05 1.84 1.58
C SER A 46 -9.49 1.71 2.10
N THR A 47 -9.91 2.61 2.99
CA THR A 47 -11.28 2.72 3.52
C THR A 47 -12.28 3.27 2.51
N VAL A 48 -13.54 2.89 2.73
CA VAL A 48 -14.57 2.70 1.71
C VAL A 48 -15.39 3.97 1.49
N GLU A 49 -14.99 4.74 0.49
CA GLU A 49 -15.95 5.47 -0.33
C GLU A 49 -16.24 4.58 -1.56
N PRO A 50 -17.50 4.46 -2.02
CA PRO A 50 -17.78 3.90 -3.32
C PRO A 50 -17.02 4.73 -4.34
N VAL A 51 -15.94 4.18 -4.92
CA VAL A 51 -15.09 4.99 -5.81
C VAL A 51 -15.79 5.11 -7.15
N ILE A 52 -16.76 6.04 -7.22
CA ILE A 52 -17.53 6.35 -8.42
C ILE A 52 -16.56 6.61 -9.58
N GLY A 53 -15.46 7.34 -9.33
CA GLY A 53 -14.41 7.55 -10.32
C GLY A 53 -13.74 6.26 -10.82
N SER A 54 -13.51 5.25 -9.95
CA SER A 54 -12.95 3.97 -10.40
C SER A 54 -13.96 3.11 -11.15
N LEU A 55 -15.22 3.16 -10.75
CA LEU A 55 -16.29 2.48 -11.44
C LEU A 55 -16.54 3.07 -12.83
N VAL A 56 -16.56 4.40 -12.92
CA VAL A 56 -16.73 5.13 -14.18
C VAL A 56 -15.53 4.92 -15.11
N ASN A 57 -14.30 5.07 -14.60
CA ASN A 57 -13.10 5.03 -15.45
C ASN A 57 -12.63 3.61 -15.80
N PHE A 58 -12.73 2.65 -14.88
CA PHE A 58 -12.16 1.30 -15.07
C PHE A 58 -13.20 0.19 -15.18
N ASN A 59 -14.45 0.43 -14.77
CA ASN A 59 -15.54 -0.55 -14.89
C ASN A 59 -16.63 -0.08 -15.87
N ALA A 60 -16.32 0.92 -16.70
CA ALA A 60 -17.20 1.44 -17.75
C ALA A 60 -18.61 1.81 -17.27
N MET A 61 -18.79 2.22 -16.01
CA MET A 61 -20.11 2.59 -15.49
C MET A 61 -20.72 3.82 -16.18
N SER A 62 -19.93 4.61 -16.92
CA SER A 62 -20.45 5.67 -17.81
C SER A 62 -21.18 5.14 -19.04
N LYS A 63 -20.94 3.88 -19.44
CA LYS A 63 -21.51 3.25 -20.64
C LYS A 63 -22.63 2.25 -20.32
N VAL A 64 -23.10 2.23 -19.07
CA VAL A 64 -24.17 1.32 -18.65
C VAL A 64 -25.51 1.78 -19.22
N ASN A 65 -26.13 0.93 -20.03
CA ASN A 65 -27.42 1.19 -20.65
C ASN A 65 -28.53 1.10 -19.59
N THR A 66 -28.98 2.24 -19.09
CA THR A 66 -30.07 2.34 -18.10
C THR A 66 -31.13 3.33 -18.55
N LYS A 67 -32.39 3.01 -18.31
CA LYS A 67 -33.52 3.92 -18.59
C LYS A 67 -33.62 4.95 -17.46
N GLY A 68 -33.04 6.12 -17.68
CA GLY A 68 -33.13 7.27 -16.78
C GLY A 68 -32.20 7.23 -15.57
N ILE A 69 -32.03 8.40 -14.95
CA ILE A 69 -31.02 8.63 -13.90
C ILE A 69 -31.27 7.84 -12.62
N LYS A 70 -32.53 7.55 -12.29
CA LYS A 70 -32.90 6.78 -11.09
C LYS A 70 -32.37 5.34 -11.17
N LEU A 71 -32.46 4.70 -12.33
CA LEU A 71 -31.97 3.34 -12.52
C LEU A 71 -30.43 3.32 -12.61
N ALA A 72 -29.84 4.29 -13.29
CA ALA A 72 -28.39 4.48 -13.33
C ALA A 72 -27.78 4.57 -11.92
N ASN A 73 -28.41 5.34 -11.03
CA ASN A 73 -27.97 5.48 -9.64
C ASN A 73 -28.04 4.15 -8.87
N LYS A 74 -29.12 3.38 -9.01
CA LYS A 74 -29.23 2.05 -8.40
C LYS A 74 -28.12 1.11 -8.88
N CYS A 75 -27.88 1.05 -10.18
CA CYS A 75 -26.80 0.25 -10.76
C CYS A 75 -25.42 0.69 -10.25
N MET A 76 -25.18 2.00 -10.16
CA MET A 76 -23.93 2.54 -9.62
C MET A 76 -23.70 2.13 -8.16
N ILE A 77 -24.71 2.25 -7.30
CA ILE A 77 -24.61 1.87 -5.89
C ILE A 77 -24.36 0.37 -5.77
N MET A 78 -25.10 -0.46 -6.51
CA MET A 78 -24.90 -1.92 -6.52
C MET A 78 -23.48 -2.30 -6.96
N ALA A 79 -22.99 -1.70 -8.04
CA ALA A 79 -21.63 -1.92 -8.53
C ALA A 79 -20.59 -1.49 -7.49
N ALA A 80 -20.82 -0.39 -6.78
CA ALA A 80 -19.91 0.07 -5.75
C ALA A 80 -19.85 -0.85 -4.54
N VAL A 81 -21.00 -1.31 -4.05
CA VAL A 81 -21.06 -2.29 -2.96
C VAL A 81 -20.34 -3.58 -3.37
N ALA A 82 -20.61 -4.10 -4.57
CA ALA A 82 -19.95 -5.29 -5.09
C ALA A 82 -18.42 -5.11 -5.22
N TYR A 83 -17.97 -3.95 -5.71
CA TYR A 83 -16.55 -3.62 -5.81
C TYR A 83 -15.86 -3.59 -4.44
N ASN A 84 -16.52 -3.01 -3.44
CA ASN A 84 -16.00 -2.94 -2.09
C ASN A 84 -15.90 -4.33 -1.45
N ILE A 85 -16.91 -5.18 -1.62
CA ILE A 85 -16.89 -6.58 -1.15
C ILE A 85 -15.75 -7.35 -1.82
N LYS A 86 -15.61 -7.23 -3.15
CA LYS A 86 -14.50 -7.85 -3.90
C LYS A 86 -13.13 -7.40 -3.37
N LYS A 87 -12.96 -6.10 -3.05
CA LYS A 87 -11.72 -5.56 -2.48
C LYS A 87 -11.44 -6.15 -1.10
N LEU A 88 -12.46 -6.26 -0.24
CA LEU A 88 -12.35 -6.83 1.10
C LEU A 88 -11.94 -8.30 1.07
N VAL A 89 -12.58 -9.12 0.25
CA VAL A 89 -12.26 -10.54 0.09
C VAL A 89 -10.81 -10.72 -0.39
N LYS A 90 -10.38 -9.94 -1.40
CA LYS A 90 -8.99 -9.97 -1.87
C LYS A 90 -8.00 -9.56 -0.79
N ALA A 91 -8.31 -8.53 0.00
CA ALA A 91 -7.45 -8.10 1.10
C ALA A 91 -7.28 -9.19 2.16
N ASN A 92 -8.34 -9.92 2.49
CA ASN A 92 -8.29 -11.03 3.45
C ASN A 92 -7.47 -12.21 2.90
N ALA A 93 -7.66 -12.58 1.63
CA ALA A 93 -6.86 -13.64 1.00
C ALA A 93 -5.36 -13.33 0.99
N VAL A 94 -4.98 -12.07 0.73
CA VAL A 94 -3.57 -11.64 0.78
C VAL A 94 -3.01 -11.74 2.21
N LYS A 95 -3.78 -11.36 3.24
CA LYS A 95 -3.36 -11.50 4.65
C LYS A 95 -3.12 -12.96 5.02
N LEU A 96 -4.02 -13.86 4.65
CA LEU A 96 -3.89 -15.29 4.91
C LEU A 96 -2.62 -15.87 4.28
N LYS A 97 -2.34 -15.55 3.00
CA LYS A 97 -1.12 -16.00 2.32
C LYS A 97 0.15 -15.50 3.00
N LYS A 98 0.18 -14.25 3.45
CA LYS A 98 1.31 -13.69 4.19
C LYS A 98 1.53 -14.41 5.52
N ASN A 99 0.46 -14.65 6.28
CA ASN A 99 0.54 -15.34 7.55
C ASN A 99 1.02 -16.79 7.39
N ALA A 100 0.51 -17.50 6.37
CA ALA A 100 0.97 -18.85 6.04
C ALA A 100 2.47 -18.88 5.67
N ALA A 101 2.93 -17.93 4.85
CA ALA A 101 4.35 -17.82 4.51
C ALA A 101 5.24 -17.55 5.72
N VAL A 102 4.78 -16.73 6.67
CA VAL A 102 5.50 -16.49 7.93
C VAL A 102 5.54 -17.77 8.78
N ALA A 103 4.41 -18.47 8.91
CA ALA A 103 4.34 -19.72 9.68
C ALA A 103 5.27 -20.81 9.11
N ILE A 104 5.32 -20.95 7.77
CA ILE A 104 6.23 -21.88 7.08
C ILE A 104 7.69 -21.54 7.39
N LYS A 105 8.07 -20.26 7.27
CA LYS A 105 9.44 -19.83 7.61
C LYS A 105 9.79 -20.14 9.05
N VAL A 106 8.90 -19.82 10.00
CA VAL A 106 9.12 -20.11 11.42
C VAL A 106 9.30 -21.62 11.64
N HIS A 107 8.48 -22.45 11.01
CA HIS A 107 8.62 -23.90 11.08
C HIS A 107 9.97 -24.37 10.51
N GLU A 108 10.40 -23.84 9.37
CA GLU A 108 11.68 -24.16 8.74
C GLU A 108 12.87 -23.78 9.64
N TYR A 109 12.86 -22.60 10.25
CA TYR A 109 13.85 -22.20 11.25
C TYR A 109 13.88 -23.15 12.45
N ASN A 110 12.72 -23.52 12.98
CA ASN A 110 12.62 -24.43 14.12
C ASN A 110 13.19 -25.81 13.77
N VAL A 111 12.79 -26.37 12.63
CA VAL A 111 13.31 -27.67 12.14
C VAL A 111 14.83 -27.62 11.97
N ASN A 112 15.35 -26.57 11.34
CA ASN A 112 16.79 -26.40 11.16
C ASN A 112 17.53 -26.29 12.50
N SER A 113 16.95 -25.62 13.50
CA SER A 113 17.51 -25.55 14.85
C SER A 113 17.58 -26.94 15.50
N TYR A 114 16.50 -27.73 15.44
CA TYR A 114 16.50 -29.08 16.01
C TYR A 114 17.53 -30.00 15.35
N TRP A 115 17.66 -29.93 14.01
CA TRP A 115 18.70 -30.69 13.30
C TRP A 115 20.10 -30.28 13.72
N HIS A 116 20.34 -28.99 13.94
CA HIS A 116 21.62 -28.49 14.43
C HIS A 116 21.93 -29.00 15.85
N ASP A 117 20.94 -28.97 16.73
CA ASP A 117 21.09 -29.44 18.12
C ASP A 117 21.34 -30.95 18.18
N LEU A 118 20.60 -31.74 17.39
CA LEU A 118 20.82 -33.18 17.25
C LEU A 118 22.21 -33.50 16.71
N ASN A 119 22.67 -32.78 15.69
CA ASN A 119 24.01 -32.98 15.13
C ASN A 119 25.10 -32.61 16.14
N THR A 120 24.90 -31.58 16.94
CA THR A 120 25.81 -31.19 18.01
C THR A 120 25.89 -32.31 19.06
N PHE A 121 24.74 -32.78 19.53
CA PHE A 121 24.66 -33.86 20.52
C PHE A 121 25.31 -35.16 20.02
N MET A 122 25.05 -35.55 18.77
CA MET A 122 25.66 -36.73 18.15
C MET A 122 27.19 -36.62 18.07
N LYS A 123 27.71 -35.44 17.72
CA LYS A 123 29.16 -35.18 17.71
C LYS A 123 29.75 -35.29 19.11
N ASP A 124 29.05 -34.81 20.13
CA ASP A 124 29.48 -34.92 21.53
C ASP A 124 29.52 -36.37 22.01
N ILE A 125 28.52 -37.19 21.68
CA ILE A 125 28.53 -38.64 21.97
C ILE A 125 29.74 -39.31 21.33
N LEU A 126 29.99 -39.05 20.05
CA LEU A 126 31.11 -39.66 19.33
C LEU A 126 32.46 -39.24 19.93
N ARG A 127 32.57 -37.99 20.39
CA ARG A 127 33.75 -37.47 21.09
C ARG A 127 33.99 -38.16 22.43
N ILE A 128 32.95 -38.46 23.19
CA ILE A 128 33.04 -39.20 24.48
C ILE A 128 33.52 -40.64 24.26
N ASN A 129 33.14 -41.28 23.15
CA ASN A 129 33.55 -42.66 22.81
C ASN A 129 34.93 -42.75 22.14
N GLY A 130 35.68 -41.64 22.05
CA GLY A 130 37.03 -41.62 21.48
C GLY A 130 37.11 -41.76 19.96
N VAL A 131 35.97 -41.68 19.25
CA VAL A 131 35.92 -41.75 17.79
C VAL A 131 35.98 -40.33 17.22
N PHE A 132 37.19 -39.87 16.88
CA PHE A 132 37.42 -38.54 16.31
C PHE A 132 37.33 -38.61 14.78
N TRP A 133 36.39 -37.87 14.18
CA TRP A 133 36.35 -37.69 12.72
C TRP A 133 37.28 -36.55 12.30
N SER A 134 38.06 -36.78 11.24
CA SER A 134 38.84 -35.76 10.52
C SER A 134 37.97 -34.98 9.54
#